data_AF-A0A958Z3D9-F1
#
_entry.id   AF-A0A958Z3D9-F1
#
_cell.length_a   1.000
_cell.length_b   1.000
_cell.length_c   1.000
_cell.angle_alpha   90.00
_cell.angle_beta   90.00
_cell.angle_gamma   90.00
#
_symmetry.space_group_name_H-M   'P 1'
#
loop_
_entity.id
_entity.type
_entity.pdbx_description
1 polymer ?
#
loop_
_entity_poly.entity_id
_entity_poly.type
_entity_poly.pdbx_seq_one_letter_code
_entity_poly.pdbx_strand_id
1 'polypeptide(L)'
;MKTDKYTKTILTIIALCLTINVMKDFEIFPSAYASEMFETKPVNEVMDVRLVDINTYDELNVNLKSVDTYDEVKVNLKKIETTDELDVNLDEIGGGWVSNGGPIPVKIQ
;
A
#
# COMPACT_ATOMS: atom_id res chain seq x y z
N MET A 1 62.78 11.10 -52.38
CA MET A 1 62.02 10.02 -53.07
C MET A 1 61.92 8.71 -52.28
N LYS A 2 62.98 8.20 -51.62
CA LYS A 2 62.87 6.95 -50.82
C LYS A 2 62.10 7.18 -49.51
N THR A 3 62.42 8.25 -48.78
CA THR A 3 61.77 8.62 -47.50
C THR A 3 60.26 8.79 -47.63
N ASP A 4 59.76 9.42 -48.70
CA ASP A 4 58.32 9.60 -48.92
C ASP A 4 57.57 8.28 -49.06
N LYS A 5 58.19 7.26 -49.67
CA LYS A 5 57.60 5.92 -49.78
C LYS A 5 57.57 5.22 -48.44
N TYR A 6 58.63 5.32 -47.64
CA TYR A 6 58.68 4.71 -46.30
C TYR A 6 57.63 5.34 -45.37
N THR A 7 57.55 6.67 -45.31
CA THR A 7 56.56 7.35 -44.48
C THR A 7 55.14 7.03 -44.92
N LYS A 8 54.87 7.01 -46.24
CA LYS A 8 53.55 6.66 -46.76
C LYS A 8 53.15 5.22 -46.43
N THR A 9 54.07 4.26 -46.54
CA THR A 9 53.81 2.86 -46.18
C THR A 9 53.52 2.70 -44.69
N ILE A 10 54.32 3.34 -43.82
CA ILE A 10 54.11 3.29 -42.36
C ILE A 10 52.77 3.93 -41.99
N LEU A 11 52.43 5.08 -42.58
CA LEU A 11 51.16 5.76 -42.35
C LEU A 11 49.96 4.89 -42.75
N THR A 12 50.05 4.17 -43.87
CA THR A 12 49.01 3.24 -44.31
C THR A 12 48.85 2.07 -43.33
N ILE A 13 49.95 1.53 -42.80
CA ILE A 13 49.89 0.43 -41.81
C ILE A 13 49.23 0.91 -40.51
N ILE A 14 49.62 2.09 -40.01
CA ILE A 14 49.03 2.67 -38.79
C ILE A 14 47.52 2.92 -38.99
N ALA A 15 47.13 3.48 -40.14
CA ALA A 15 45.72 3.72 -40.46
C ALA A 15 44.91 2.41 -40.51
N LEU A 16 45.47 1.34 -41.08
CA LEU A 16 44.84 0.02 -41.12
C LEU A 16 44.66 -0.55 -39.70
N CYS A 17 45.69 -0.50 -38.86
CA CYS A 17 45.63 -0.97 -37.48
C CYS A 17 44.59 -0.21 -36.66
N LEU A 18 44.52 1.12 -36.80
CA LEU A 18 43.53 1.95 -36.11
C LEU A 18 42.11 1.64 -36.58
N THR A 19 41.90 1.41 -37.87
CA THR A 19 40.59 1.05 -38.43
C THR A 19 40.09 -0.28 -37.85
N ILE A 20 40.96 -1.28 -37.73
CA ILE A 20 40.63 -2.58 -37.12
C ILE A 20 40.33 -2.41 -35.63
N ASN A 21 41.10 -1.59 -34.91
CA ASN A 21 40.88 -1.38 -33.47
C ASN A 21 39.52 -0.72 -33.19
N VAL A 22 39.17 0.31 -33.97
CA VAL A 22 37.85 0.97 -33.88
C VAL A 22 36.71 0.00 -34.21
N MET A 23 36.90 -0.91 -35.18
CA MET A 23 35.89 -1.94 -35.47
C MET A 23 35.71 -2.98 -34.35
N LYS A 24 36.75 -3.23 -33.53
CA LYS A 24 36.63 -4.13 -32.36
C LYS A 24 35.88 -3.48 -31.21
N ASP A 25 36.03 -2.17 -31.04
CA ASP A 25 35.33 -1.39 -30.01
C ASP A 25 33.90 -1.01 -30.43
N PHE A 26 33.58 -1.13 -31.72
CA PHE A 26 32.21 -1.02 -32.21
C PHE A 26 31.45 -2.32 -31.88
N GLU A 27 30.77 -2.33 -30.73
CA GLU A 27 29.75 -3.33 -30.40
C GLU A 27 28.54 -3.16 -31.35
N ILE A 28 28.70 -3.59 -32.62
CA ILE A 28 27.64 -3.55 -33.66
C ILE A 28 26.40 -4.36 -33.23
N PHE A 29 26.60 -5.32 -32.32
CA PHE A 29 25.54 -6.08 -31.70
C PHE A 29 25.48 -5.73 -30.21
N PRO A 30 24.40 -5.12 -29.71
CA PRO A 30 24.23 -4.93 -28.29
C PRO A 30 24.23 -6.31 -27.63
N SER A 31 25.15 -6.53 -26.69
CA SER A 31 25.10 -7.71 -25.83
C SER A 31 23.81 -7.63 -25.02
N ALA A 32 22.87 -8.52 -25.33
CA ALA A 32 21.62 -8.62 -24.59
C ALA A 32 21.96 -9.15 -23.18
N TYR A 33 22.10 -8.24 -22.22
CA TYR A 33 22.14 -8.59 -20.82
C TYR A 33 20.81 -9.24 -20.46
N ALA A 34 20.82 -10.54 -20.20
CA ALA A 34 19.69 -11.23 -19.61
C ALA A 34 19.48 -10.64 -18.21
N SER A 35 18.53 -9.70 -18.09
CA SER A 35 17.99 -9.38 -16.76
C SER A 35 17.33 -10.65 -16.25
N GLU A 36 17.78 -11.12 -15.10
CA GLU A 36 17.21 -12.27 -14.40
C GLU A 36 15.68 -12.17 -14.46
N MET A 37 15.04 -13.28 -14.86
CA MET A 37 13.59 -13.38 -14.83
C MET A 37 13.14 -13.07 -13.40
N PHE A 38 12.48 -11.93 -13.21
CA PHE A 38 11.75 -11.67 -11.99
C PHE A 38 10.69 -12.76 -11.87
N GLU A 39 10.94 -13.73 -10.98
CA GLU A 39 9.89 -14.62 -10.51
C GLU A 39 8.77 -13.74 -9.96
N THR A 40 7.66 -13.64 -10.69
CA THR A 40 6.42 -13.11 -10.16
C THR A 40 5.94 -14.09 -9.10
N LYS A 41 6.44 -13.93 -7.88
CA LYS A 41 5.87 -14.58 -6.71
C LYS A 41 4.39 -14.19 -6.66
N PRO A 42 3.47 -15.15 -6.49
CA PRO A 42 2.07 -14.80 -6.29
C PRO A 42 2.01 -13.89 -5.06
N VAL A 43 1.43 -12.70 -5.27
CA VAL A 43 1.06 -11.76 -4.23
C VAL A 43 -0.06 -12.42 -3.42
N ASN A 44 0.30 -13.36 -2.55
CA ASN A 44 -0.45 -13.62 -1.33
C ASN A 44 0.11 -12.64 -0.30
N GLU A 45 -0.15 -11.35 -0.54
CA GLU A 45 -0.02 -10.34 0.48
C GLU A 45 -1.16 -10.59 1.47
N VAL A 46 -0.90 -11.47 2.43
CA VAL A 46 -1.46 -11.24 3.76
C VAL A 46 -0.81 -9.93 4.18
N MET A 47 -1.48 -8.83 3.85
CA MET A 47 -1.05 -7.49 4.21
C MET A 47 -1.00 -7.47 5.74
N ASP A 48 0.20 -7.61 6.27
CA ASP A 48 0.45 -7.46 7.70
C ASP A 48 0.32 -5.96 8.00
N VAL A 49 -0.93 -5.55 8.23
CA VAL A 49 -1.26 -4.19 8.63
C VAL A 49 -0.67 -4.02 10.02
N ARG A 50 0.57 -3.55 10.07
CA ARG A 50 1.11 -2.98 11.30
C ARG A 50 0.21 -1.82 11.65
N LEU A 51 -0.67 -2.00 12.63
CA LEU A 51 -1.31 -0.88 13.31
C LEU A 51 -0.16 -0.07 13.91
N VAL A 52 0.28 0.96 13.17
CA VAL A 52 1.09 2.01 13.75
C VAL A 52 0.24 2.56 14.88
N ASP A 53 0.69 2.40 16.12
CA ASP A 53 -0.01 2.84 17.32
C ASP A 53 -0.72 4.16 17.03
N ILE A 54 -2.06 4.09 16.89
CA ILE A 54 -2.86 5.29 16.77
C ILE A 54 -2.91 5.80 18.20
N ASN A 55 -1.97 6.68 18.53
CA ASN A 55 -1.90 7.38 19.80
C ASN A 55 -3.11 8.31 19.92
N THR A 56 -4.26 7.76 20.27
CA THR A 56 -5.49 8.51 20.54
C THR A 56 -5.47 8.94 21.99
N TYR A 57 -4.57 9.88 22.31
CA TYR A 57 -4.39 10.35 23.68
C TYR A 57 -5.67 10.96 24.28
N ASP A 58 -6.66 11.33 23.46
CA ASP A 58 -7.95 11.88 23.93
C ASP A 58 -9.16 11.26 23.22
N GLU A 59 -9.32 11.49 21.90
CA GLU A 59 -10.54 11.07 21.17
C GLU A 59 -10.21 10.56 19.76
N LEU A 60 -10.93 9.51 19.34
CA LEU A 60 -10.86 8.94 18.00
C LEU A 60 -12.25 8.98 17.35
N ASN A 61 -12.37 9.71 16.25
CA ASN A 61 -13.59 9.71 15.46
C ASN A 61 -13.55 8.57 14.43
N VAL A 62 -14.46 7.61 14.54
CA VAL A 62 -14.57 6.45 13.64
C VAL A 62 -15.96 6.36 13.05
N ASN A 63 -16.03 5.90 11.79
CA ASN A 63 -17.26 5.47 11.15
C ASN A 63 -17.30 3.94 11.13
N LEU A 64 -18.13 3.34 11.98
CA LEU A 64 -18.26 1.90 12.11
C LEU A 64 -19.40 1.40 11.21
N LYS A 65 -19.08 0.46 10.32
CA LYS A 65 -20.10 -0.23 9.49
C LYS A 65 -20.55 -1.56 10.10
N SER A 66 -19.63 -2.28 10.73
CA SER A 66 -19.88 -3.54 11.40
C SER A 66 -18.85 -3.70 12.52
N VAL A 67 -19.26 -4.32 13.61
CA VAL A 67 -18.43 -4.63 14.77
C VAL A 67 -18.70 -6.08 15.12
N ASP A 68 -17.65 -6.90 15.06
CA ASP A 68 -17.69 -8.30 15.48
C ASP A 68 -16.59 -8.49 16.52
N THR A 69 -17.00 -8.78 17.75
CA THR A 69 -16.13 -8.87 18.92
C THR A 69 -16.47 -10.14 19.71
N TYR A 70 -15.45 -10.77 20.29
CA TYR A 70 -15.64 -11.97 21.12
C TYR A 70 -16.49 -11.69 22.36
N ASP A 71 -16.30 -10.51 22.95
CA ASP A 71 -17.05 -10.03 24.12
C ASP A 71 -17.98 -8.89 23.74
N GLU A 72 -18.96 -8.62 24.60
CA GLU A 72 -19.92 -7.52 24.43
C GLU A 72 -19.24 -6.14 24.48
N VAL A 73 -19.65 -5.24 23.58
CA VAL A 73 -19.17 -3.86 23.53
C VAL A 73 -20.07 -2.96 24.35
N LYS A 74 -19.54 -2.38 25.44
CA LYS A 74 -20.23 -1.36 26.22
C LYS A 74 -20.11 0.00 25.54
N VAL A 75 -21.24 0.65 25.26
CA VAL A 75 -21.30 1.96 24.60
C VAL A 75 -22.14 2.96 25.40
N ASN A 76 -21.73 4.23 25.36
CA ASN A 76 -22.51 5.35 25.90
C ASN A 76 -23.05 6.18 24.73
N LEU A 77 -24.35 6.12 24.49
CA LEU A 77 -25.00 6.80 23.38
C LEU A 77 -25.55 8.16 23.84
N LYS A 78 -25.20 9.24 23.14
CA LYS A 78 -25.78 10.58 23.39
C LYS A 78 -26.99 10.87 22.51
N LYS A 79 -26.96 10.39 21.26
CA LYS A 79 -28.02 10.59 20.27
C LYS A 79 -28.07 9.39 19.34
N ILE A 80 -29.28 9.01 18.96
CA ILE A 80 -29.54 8.00 17.93
C ILE A 80 -30.52 8.63 16.94
N GLU A 81 -30.20 8.55 15.65
CA GLU A 81 -31.06 9.04 14.57
C GLU A 81 -31.34 7.87 13.62
N THR A 82 -32.60 7.44 13.58
CA THR A 82 -33.08 6.39 12.66
C THR A 82 -34.21 6.94 11.82
N THR A 83 -34.36 6.42 10.60
CA THR A 83 -35.49 6.76 9.73
C THR A 83 -36.77 6.05 10.14
N ASP A 84 -36.61 4.84 10.69
CA ASP A 84 -37.69 3.96 11.09
C ASP A 84 -37.69 3.74 12.62
N GLU A 85 -38.66 2.97 13.11
CA GLU A 85 -38.78 2.61 14.52
C GLU A 85 -37.57 1.79 15.00
N LEU A 86 -37.07 2.13 16.19
CA LEU A 86 -35.93 1.47 16.82
C LEU A 86 -36.40 0.57 17.96
N ASP A 87 -36.37 -0.74 17.72
CA ASP A 87 -36.68 -1.74 18.72
C ASP A 87 -35.50 -1.91 19.71
N VAL A 88 -35.78 -1.77 21.00
CA VAL A 88 -34.78 -1.88 22.09
C VAL A 88 -35.32 -2.71 23.24
N ASN A 89 -34.46 -3.53 23.84
CA ASN A 89 -34.75 -4.27 25.06
C ASN A 89 -34.10 -3.52 26.24
N LEU A 90 -34.92 -3.06 27.20
CA LEU A 90 -34.46 -2.34 28.37
C LEU A 90 -34.63 -3.20 29.63
N ASP A 91 -33.57 -3.29 30.41
CA ASP A 91 -33.57 -4.01 31.69
C ASP A 91 -33.88 -3.07 32.88
N GLU A 92 -33.31 -1.87 32.86
CA GLU A 92 -33.42 -0.90 33.96
C GLU A 92 -33.55 0.54 33.44
N ILE A 93 -34.40 1.35 34.10
CA ILE A 93 -34.57 2.78 33.81
C ILE A 93 -34.60 3.54 35.13
N GLY A 94 -33.69 4.50 35.30
CA GLY A 94 -33.71 5.42 36.43
C GLY A 94 -33.59 4.75 37.82
N GLY A 95 -32.92 3.60 37.92
CA GLY A 95 -32.76 2.87 39.19
C GLY A 95 -33.77 1.74 39.43
N GLY A 96 -34.71 1.50 38.50
CA GLY A 96 -35.76 0.51 38.62
C GLY A 96 -35.84 -0.46 37.45
N TRP A 97 -36.01 -1.74 37.75
CA TRP A 97 -36.16 -2.81 36.76
C TRP A 97 -37.45 -2.63 35.94
N VAL A 98 -37.35 -2.89 34.63
CA VAL A 98 -38.50 -2.85 33.71
C VAL A 98 -39.15 -4.23 33.69
N SER A 99 -40.22 -4.41 34.47
CA SER A 99 -40.91 -5.71 34.58
C SER A 99 -42.06 -5.90 33.60
N ASN A 100 -42.51 -4.83 32.91
CA ASN A 100 -43.68 -4.88 32.04
C ASN A 100 -43.61 -3.78 30.96
N GLY A 101 -43.94 -4.14 29.72
CA GLY A 101 -43.91 -3.27 28.53
C GLY A 101 -45.01 -2.20 28.46
N GLY A 102 -45.40 -1.63 29.61
CA GLY A 102 -46.30 -0.49 29.65
C GLY A 102 -45.62 0.79 29.14
N PRO A 103 -46.38 1.86 28.88
CA PRO A 103 -45.82 3.13 28.44
C PRO A 103 -44.76 3.65 29.41
N ILE A 104 -43.54 3.89 28.92
CA ILE A 104 -42.46 4.46 29.70
C ILE A 104 -42.58 5.99 29.66
N PRO A 105 -42.72 6.68 30.81
CA PRO A 105 -42.80 8.13 30.83
C PRO A 105 -41.45 8.73 30.45
N VAL A 106 -41.38 9.37 29.29
CA VAL A 106 -40.21 10.10 28.82
C VAL A 106 -40.39 11.60 29.03
N LYS A 107 -39.28 12.31 29.32
CA LYS A 107 -39.27 13.78 29.32
C LYS A 107 -38.85 14.26 27.95
N ILE A 108 -39.72 15.00 27.27
CA ILE A 108 -39.36 15.73 26.06
C ILE A 108 -38.73 17.05 26.53
N GLN A 109 -37.50 17.33 26.09
CA GLN A 109 -36.84 18.64 26.23
C GLN A 109 -37.02 19.45 24.95
#